data_AF-A0A1Z9AI04-F1
#
_entry.id   AF-A0A1Z9AI04-F1
#
_cell.length_a   1.000
_cell.length_b   1.000
_cell.length_c   1.000
_cell.angle_alpha   90.00
_cell.angle_beta   90.00
_cell.angle_gamma   90.00
#
_symmetry.space_group_name_H-M   'P 1'
#
loop_
_entity.id
_entity.type
_entity.pdbx_description
1 polymer ?
#
loop_
_entity_poly.entity_id
_entity_poly.type
_entity_poly.pdbx_seq_one_letter_code
_entity_poly.pdbx_strand_id
1 'polypeptide(L)'
;MPRSRGFTLLEVLIAMAIFAMLGLASNQMLRSVSNTERQTKQATIDYVALLRFNQILDRDFSSMIYRGVRDEFGDPMPAISVNQGLYPVELTRSGWRNPLNLPRSELQRVAYQFDGASIKRFFWLVLDRAEDSEPKVQTLLTGIRDFQVVLIKADGSRHEVVSADDGDDLPIAIELTITTTQYETLTRYIDFPTYLPMLPGGITTPPNADELEADEQAPTPEPAEPSEQDRAVSAGRELRRRVP
;
A
#
# COMPACT_ATOMS: atom_id res chain seq x y z
N MET A 1 -50.66 38.93 -67.62
CA MET A 1 -50.71 38.92 -66.14
C MET A 1 -50.60 37.48 -65.67
N PRO A 2 -49.54 37.10 -64.93
CA PRO A 2 -49.41 35.73 -64.45
C PRO A 2 -50.52 35.44 -63.42
N ARG A 3 -51.19 34.29 -63.56
CA ARG A 3 -52.19 33.81 -62.59
C ARG A 3 -51.46 33.27 -61.36
N SER A 4 -51.67 33.89 -60.21
CA SER A 4 -51.21 33.39 -58.91
C SER A 4 -52.02 32.14 -58.51
N ARG A 5 -51.33 31.01 -58.32
CA ARG A 5 -51.92 29.77 -57.79
C ARG A 5 -51.77 29.79 -56.27
N GLY A 6 -52.88 29.56 -55.55
CA GLY A 6 -52.87 29.40 -54.08
C GLY A 6 -52.49 27.96 -53.68
N PHE A 7 -52.06 27.79 -52.43
CA PHE A 7 -51.79 26.46 -51.85
C PHE A 7 -53.07 25.63 -51.74
N THR A 8 -52.95 24.34 -52.05
CA THR A 8 -54.02 23.38 -51.81
C THR A 8 -54.04 22.95 -50.35
N LEU A 9 -55.21 22.54 -49.85
CA LEU A 9 -55.35 21.96 -48.51
C LEU A 9 -54.44 20.73 -48.33
N LEU A 10 -54.26 19.94 -49.39
CA LEU A 10 -53.40 18.76 -49.40
C LEU A 10 -51.92 19.12 -49.20
N GLU A 11 -51.42 20.19 -49.83
CA GLU A 11 -50.03 20.65 -49.62
C GLU A 11 -49.77 21.10 -48.18
N VAL A 12 -50.70 21.85 -47.59
CA VAL A 12 -50.56 22.29 -46.19
C VAL A 12 -50.57 21.09 -45.24
N LEU A 13 -51.43 20.11 -45.48
CA LEU A 13 -51.51 18.90 -44.66
C LEU A 13 -50.22 18.08 -44.77
N ILE A 14 -49.70 17.88 -45.99
CA ILE A 14 -48.42 17.18 -46.21
C ILE A 14 -47.27 17.94 -45.54
N ALA A 15 -47.21 19.27 -45.68
CA ALA A 15 -46.18 20.08 -45.05
C ALA A 15 -46.22 19.98 -43.51
N MET A 16 -47.40 20.04 -42.91
CA MET A 16 -47.59 19.85 -41.47
C MET A 16 -47.22 18.44 -41.01
N ALA A 17 -47.58 17.42 -41.79
CA ALA A 17 -47.24 16.04 -41.47
C ALA A 17 -45.72 15.81 -41.48
N ILE A 18 -45.02 16.31 -42.51
CA ILE A 18 -43.55 16.23 -42.59
C ILE A 18 -42.91 17.03 -41.45
N PHE A 19 -43.37 18.25 -41.19
CA PHE A 19 -42.85 19.07 -40.10
C PHE A 19 -43.03 18.40 -38.74
N ALA A 20 -44.21 17.82 -38.47
CA ALA A 20 -44.47 17.07 -37.25
C ALA A 20 -43.56 15.85 -37.12
N MET A 21 -43.36 15.08 -38.20
CA MET A 21 -42.44 13.94 -38.21
C MET A 21 -41.00 14.35 -37.91
N LEU A 22 -40.51 15.42 -38.55
CA LEU A 22 -39.18 15.96 -38.31
C LEU A 22 -39.03 16.43 -36.86
N GLY A 23 -40.00 17.17 -36.34
CA GLY A 23 -40.01 17.64 -34.95
C GLY A 23 -39.95 16.48 -33.94
N LEU A 24 -40.72 15.42 -34.17
CA LEU A 24 -40.70 14.21 -33.34
C LEU A 24 -39.35 13.49 -33.42
N ALA A 25 -38.81 13.29 -34.62
CA ALA A 25 -37.52 12.64 -34.83
C ALA A 25 -36.37 13.39 -34.14
N SER A 26 -36.33 14.72 -34.28
CA SER A 26 -35.32 15.56 -33.61
C SER A 26 -35.43 15.49 -32.09
N ASN A 27 -36.65 15.55 -31.53
CA ASN A 27 -36.85 15.43 -30.09
C ASN A 27 -36.46 14.03 -29.57
N GLN A 28 -36.74 12.96 -30.32
CA GLN A 28 -36.31 11.60 -29.96
C GLN A 28 -34.79 11.47 -29.96
N MET A 29 -34.12 12.00 -30.99
CA MET A 29 -32.65 11.99 -31.08
C MET A 29 -32.01 12.73 -29.89
N LEU A 30 -32.51 13.92 -29.56
CA LEU A 30 -32.00 14.69 -28.42
C LEU A 30 -32.14 13.93 -27.10
N ARG A 31 -33.29 13.28 -26.87
CA ARG A 31 -33.51 12.47 -25.66
C ARG A 31 -32.58 11.27 -25.60
N SER A 32 -32.37 10.60 -26.74
CA SER A 32 -31.43 9.48 -26.84
C SER A 32 -30.01 9.92 -26.45
N VAL A 33 -29.52 11.01 -27.05
CA VAL A 33 -28.19 11.56 -26.72
C VAL A 33 -28.10 11.95 -25.25
N SER A 34 -29.10 12.65 -24.71
CA SER A 34 -29.10 13.07 -23.31
C SER A 34 -29.11 11.89 -22.34
N ASN A 35 -29.86 10.83 -22.64
CA ASN A 35 -29.89 9.62 -21.82
C ASN A 35 -28.54 8.89 -21.86
N THR A 36 -27.93 8.75 -23.04
CA THR A 36 -26.61 8.16 -23.21
C THR A 36 -25.52 8.96 -22.48
N GLU A 37 -25.59 10.28 -22.52
CA GLU A 37 -24.68 11.16 -21.78
C GLU A 37 -24.80 10.92 -20.27
N ARG A 38 -26.03 10.84 -19.74
CA ARG A 38 -26.27 10.58 -18.31
C ARG A 38 -25.73 9.21 -17.88
N GLN A 39 -25.97 8.17 -18.68
CA GLN A 39 -25.47 6.82 -18.39
C GLN A 39 -23.94 6.78 -18.40
N THR A 40 -23.32 7.35 -19.43
CA THR A 40 -21.85 7.46 -19.54
C THR A 40 -21.26 8.23 -18.37
N LYS A 41 -21.90 9.33 -17.97
CA LYS A 41 -21.46 10.14 -16.82
C LYS A 41 -21.51 9.35 -15.52
N GLN A 42 -22.59 8.60 -15.28
CA GLN A 42 -22.69 7.76 -14.08
C GLN A 42 -21.63 6.65 -14.08
N ALA A 43 -21.46 5.94 -15.20
CA ALA A 43 -20.42 4.92 -15.33
C ALA A 43 -19.00 5.48 -15.08
N THR A 44 -18.75 6.72 -15.52
CA THR A 44 -17.48 7.42 -15.25
C THR A 44 -17.29 7.70 -13.76
N ILE A 45 -18.33 8.16 -13.06
CA ILE A 45 -18.29 8.42 -11.62
C ILE A 45 -17.98 7.14 -10.86
N ASP A 46 -18.67 6.05 -11.20
CA ASP A 46 -18.51 4.74 -10.54
C ASP A 46 -17.10 4.17 -10.77
N TYR A 47 -16.58 4.29 -12.00
CA TYR A 47 -15.22 3.88 -12.33
C TYR A 47 -14.16 4.69 -11.58
N VAL A 48 -14.33 6.02 -11.50
CA VAL A 48 -13.41 6.88 -10.72
C VAL A 48 -13.45 6.54 -9.22
N ALA A 49 -14.62 6.19 -8.68
CA ALA A 49 -14.73 5.72 -7.30
C ALA A 49 -13.95 4.42 -7.08
N LEU A 50 -14.07 3.46 -8.01
CA LEU A 50 -13.30 2.21 -7.97
C LEU A 50 -11.78 2.46 -8.05
N LEU A 51 -11.32 3.34 -8.94
CA LEU A 51 -9.91 3.71 -9.03
C LEU A 51 -9.40 4.34 -7.74
N ARG A 52 -10.17 5.26 -7.14
CA ARG A 52 -9.81 5.90 -5.87
C ARG A 52 -9.74 4.87 -4.73
N PHE A 53 -10.70 3.94 -4.69
CA PHE A 53 -10.69 2.84 -3.73
C PHE A 53 -9.40 2.02 -3.84
N ASN A 54 -9.04 1.58 -5.05
CA ASN A 54 -7.80 0.82 -5.27
C ASN A 54 -6.55 1.62 -4.86
N GLN A 55 -6.48 2.91 -5.19
CA GLN A 55 -5.36 3.78 -4.79
C GLN A 55 -5.22 3.90 -3.27
N ILE A 56 -6.34 3.87 -2.53
CA ILE A 56 -6.32 3.93 -1.06
C ILE A 56 -5.85 2.59 -0.49
N LEU A 57 -6.36 1.46 -0.99
CA LEU A 57 -5.89 0.13 -0.60
C LEU A 57 -4.38 0.00 -0.84
N ASP A 58 -3.93 0.27 -2.06
CA ASP A 58 -2.52 0.16 -2.44
C ASP A 58 -1.65 1.01 -1.50
N ARG A 59 -2.05 2.24 -1.24
CA ARG A 59 -1.32 3.12 -0.34
C ARG A 59 -1.30 2.62 1.10
N ASP A 60 -2.39 2.06 1.61
CA ASP A 60 -2.45 1.58 2.99
C ASP A 60 -1.63 0.31 3.18
N PHE A 61 -1.87 -0.71 2.35
CA PHE A 61 -1.22 -2.00 2.49
C PHE A 61 0.26 -1.97 2.08
N SER A 62 0.64 -1.27 1.00
CA SER A 62 2.07 -1.17 0.62
C SER A 62 2.92 -0.36 1.59
N SER A 63 2.31 0.42 2.48
CA SER A 63 3.02 1.19 3.53
C SER A 63 2.84 0.59 4.92
N MET A 64 2.33 -0.64 5.00
CA MET A 64 2.23 -1.38 6.24
C MET A 64 3.60 -1.49 6.92
N ILE A 65 3.59 -1.48 8.26
CA ILE A 65 4.80 -1.75 9.05
C ILE A 65 4.48 -2.75 10.15
N TYR A 66 5.48 -3.53 10.54
CA TYR A 66 5.38 -4.53 11.62
C TYR A 66 5.49 -3.90 13.01
N ARG A 67 4.65 -2.90 13.30
CA ARG A 67 4.54 -2.27 14.62
C ARG A 67 3.16 -2.51 15.22
N GLY A 68 3.12 -3.27 16.31
CA GLY A 68 1.94 -3.40 17.16
C GLY A 68 1.53 -2.08 17.82
N VAL A 69 0.32 -2.04 18.34
CA VAL A 69 -0.25 -0.89 19.07
C VAL A 69 -0.91 -1.39 20.35
N ARG A 70 -1.39 -0.47 21.17
CA ARG A 70 -2.28 -0.79 22.30
C ARG A 70 -3.68 -0.28 22.02
N ASP A 71 -4.67 -1.10 22.40
CA ASP A 71 -6.07 -0.71 22.33
C ASP A 71 -6.47 0.22 23.48
N GLU A 72 -7.76 0.57 23.53
CA GLU A 72 -8.35 1.47 24.52
C GLU A 72 -8.23 0.93 25.97
N PHE A 73 -8.08 -0.39 26.14
CA PHE A 73 -7.91 -1.05 27.44
C PHE A 73 -6.43 -1.26 27.80
N GLY A 74 -5.51 -0.89 26.90
CA GLY A 74 -4.08 -1.05 27.05
C GLY A 74 -3.54 -2.41 26.61
N ASP A 75 -4.40 -3.27 26.06
CA ASP A 75 -4.04 -4.61 25.61
C ASP A 75 -3.23 -4.53 24.30
N PRO A 76 -2.20 -5.39 24.14
CA PRO A 76 -1.37 -5.38 22.95
C PRO A 76 -2.16 -5.90 21.74
N MET A 77 -2.19 -5.10 20.66
CA MET A 77 -2.71 -5.50 19.36
C MET A 77 -1.57 -5.73 18.37
N PRO A 78 -1.65 -6.77 17.52
CA PRO A 78 -0.65 -7.04 16.50
C PRO A 78 -0.62 -5.94 15.42
N ALA A 79 0.48 -5.89 14.67
CA ALA A 79 0.68 -4.92 13.60
C ALA A 79 -0.34 -5.03 12.47
N ILE A 80 -0.83 -6.25 12.22
CA ILE A 80 -1.97 -6.55 11.35
C ILE A 80 -2.84 -7.58 12.06
N SER A 81 -4.15 -7.47 11.88
CA SER A 81 -5.14 -8.45 12.30
C SER A 81 -6.13 -8.62 11.16
N VAL A 82 -6.51 -9.88 10.88
CA VAL A 82 -7.47 -10.24 9.84
C VAL A 82 -8.54 -11.13 10.45
N ASN A 83 -9.80 -10.73 10.23
CA ASN A 83 -11.01 -11.36 10.75
C ASN A 83 -10.95 -11.65 12.26
N GLN A 84 -10.33 -10.74 13.03
CA GLN A 84 -10.40 -10.75 14.48
C GLN A 84 -10.98 -9.43 14.99
N GLY A 85 -11.77 -9.53 16.06
CA GLY A 85 -12.43 -8.37 16.63
C GLY A 85 -13.52 -7.80 15.69
N LEU A 86 -13.60 -6.47 15.61
CA LEU A 86 -14.70 -5.76 14.94
C LEU A 86 -14.51 -5.60 13.42
N TYR A 87 -13.27 -5.68 12.94
CA TYR A 87 -12.91 -5.34 11.57
C TYR A 87 -12.35 -6.55 10.81
N PRO A 88 -12.81 -6.82 9.58
CA PRO A 88 -12.20 -7.83 8.70
C PRO A 88 -10.70 -7.67 8.49
N VAL A 89 -10.19 -6.43 8.49
CA VAL A 89 -8.75 -6.17 8.52
C VAL A 89 -8.45 -4.87 9.24
N GLU A 90 -7.42 -4.92 10.08
CA GLU A 90 -6.85 -3.78 10.78
C GLU A 90 -5.32 -3.85 10.71
N LEU A 91 -4.65 -2.75 10.41
CA LEU A 91 -3.19 -2.70 10.35
C LEU A 91 -2.59 -1.36 10.76
N THR A 92 -1.31 -1.38 11.09
CA THR A 92 -0.49 -0.19 11.26
C THR A 92 0.26 0.13 9.97
N ARG A 93 0.13 1.37 9.50
CA ARG A 93 0.85 1.88 8.32
C ARG A 93 1.68 3.11 8.64
N SER A 94 2.71 3.33 7.84
CA SER A 94 3.55 4.53 7.84
C SER A 94 3.06 5.57 6.81
N GLY A 95 3.79 6.67 6.64
CA GLY A 95 3.53 7.64 5.57
C GLY A 95 2.37 8.60 5.84
N TRP A 96 1.94 8.75 7.09
CA TRP A 96 0.99 9.78 7.47
C TRP A 96 1.68 11.15 7.56
N ARG A 97 1.88 11.75 6.37
CA ARG A 97 2.63 13.00 6.15
C ARG A 97 2.37 14.04 7.23
N ASN A 98 3.43 14.56 7.83
CA ASN A 98 3.37 15.61 8.84
C ASN A 98 4.18 16.86 8.42
N PRO A 99 3.80 17.54 7.33
CA PRO A 99 4.58 18.66 6.79
C PRO A 99 4.67 19.87 7.74
N LEU A 100 3.72 19.99 8.67
CA LEU A 100 3.71 21.03 9.70
C LEU A 100 4.48 20.63 10.97
N ASN A 101 5.13 19.46 10.97
CA ASN A 101 5.90 18.91 12.08
C ASN A 101 5.19 18.99 13.44
N LEU A 102 3.89 18.67 13.44
CA LEU A 102 3.08 18.63 14.67
C LEU A 102 3.58 17.51 15.59
N PRO A 103 3.41 17.60 16.92
CA PRO A 103 3.82 16.57 17.87
C PRO A 103 2.87 15.35 17.82
N ARG A 104 2.87 14.64 16.70
CA ARG A 104 2.09 13.42 16.45
C ARG A 104 2.92 12.42 15.66
N SER A 105 2.54 11.16 15.75
CA SER A 105 3.16 10.10 14.96
C SER A 105 2.90 10.28 13.45
N GLU A 106 3.85 9.85 12.63
CA GLU A 106 3.67 9.63 11.18
C GLU A 106 3.11 8.24 10.87
N LEU A 107 2.87 7.44 11.91
CA LEU A 107 2.20 6.16 11.83
C LEU A 107 0.72 6.33 12.10
N GLN A 108 -0.08 5.51 11.44
CA GLN A 108 -1.52 5.53 11.55
C GLN A 108 -2.05 4.10 11.63
N ARG A 109 -2.97 3.87 12.57
CA ARG A 109 -3.80 2.67 12.59
C ARG A 109 -4.95 2.85 11.62
N VAL A 110 -5.22 1.83 10.80
CA VAL A 110 -6.31 1.82 9.82
C VAL A 110 -7.05 0.49 9.88
N ALA A 111 -8.36 0.53 9.67
CA ALA A 111 -9.18 -0.67 9.57
C ALA A 111 -10.18 -0.55 8.43
N TYR A 112 -10.61 -1.69 7.90
CA TYR A 112 -11.61 -1.76 6.85
C TYR A 112 -12.79 -2.59 7.32
N GLN A 113 -13.99 -2.12 7.01
CA GLN A 113 -15.25 -2.80 7.36
C GLN A 113 -16.19 -2.82 6.18
N PHE A 114 -16.94 -3.90 6.05
CA PHE A 114 -18.09 -4.01 5.18
C PHE A 114 -19.37 -3.95 6.03
N ASP A 115 -20.28 -3.05 5.68
CA ASP A 115 -21.53 -2.81 6.43
C ASP A 115 -22.78 -3.40 5.76
N GLY A 116 -22.60 -4.34 4.83
CA GLY A 116 -23.67 -4.96 4.06
C GLY A 116 -23.97 -4.27 2.72
N ALA A 117 -23.50 -3.04 2.51
CA ALA A 117 -23.68 -2.33 1.23
C ALA A 117 -22.43 -1.57 0.75
N SER A 118 -21.53 -1.23 1.66
CA SER A 118 -20.38 -0.39 1.39
C SER A 118 -19.14 -0.84 2.15
N ILE A 119 -17.97 -0.58 1.56
CA ILE A 119 -16.69 -0.71 2.25
C ILE A 119 -16.31 0.65 2.83
N LYS A 120 -16.04 0.65 4.13
CA LYS A 120 -15.63 1.81 4.91
C LYS A 120 -14.22 1.61 5.43
N ARG A 121 -13.46 2.70 5.44
CA ARG A 121 -12.14 2.80 6.06
C ARG A 121 -12.26 3.60 7.34
N PHE A 122 -11.76 3.01 8.42
CA PHE A 122 -11.62 3.60 9.73
C PHE A 122 -10.15 3.97 9.93
N PHE A 123 -9.87 5.12 10.51
CA PHE A 123 -8.51 5.51 10.84
C PHE A 123 -8.45 6.40 12.07
N TRP A 124 -7.39 6.20 12.85
CA TRP A 124 -7.16 6.94 14.08
C TRP A 124 -6.13 8.04 13.86
N LEU A 125 -6.26 9.14 14.61
CA LEU A 125 -5.31 10.25 14.59
C LEU A 125 -4.17 10.06 15.61
N VAL A 126 -4.34 9.14 16.53
CA VAL A 126 -3.34 8.74 17.51
C VAL A 126 -3.08 7.24 17.31
N LEU A 127 -1.83 6.83 17.49
CA LEU A 127 -1.41 5.46 17.20
C LEU A 127 -1.76 4.51 18.34
N ASP A 128 -1.43 4.91 19.57
CA ASP A 128 -1.81 4.19 20.78
C ASP A 128 -3.15 4.78 21.23
N ARG A 129 -4.19 3.94 21.33
CA ARG A 129 -5.54 4.42 21.55
C ARG A 129 -5.67 4.89 23.01
N ALA A 130 -5.77 6.20 23.21
CA ALA A 130 -6.30 6.72 24.46
C ALA A 130 -7.81 6.38 24.52
N GLU A 131 -8.35 6.19 25.72
CA GLU A 131 -9.74 5.77 26.00
C GLU A 131 -10.81 6.56 25.20
N ASP A 132 -10.50 7.82 24.82
CA ASP A 132 -11.40 8.73 24.08
C ASP A 132 -11.13 8.88 22.56
N SER A 133 -10.23 8.08 21.96
CA SER A 133 -9.87 8.29 20.55
C SER A 133 -10.82 7.60 19.56
N GLU A 134 -11.91 8.29 19.19
CA GLU A 134 -12.82 7.80 18.15
C GLU A 134 -12.18 7.76 16.74
N PRO A 135 -12.42 6.69 15.95
CA PRO A 135 -11.94 6.63 14.58
C PRO A 135 -12.70 7.59 13.66
N LYS A 136 -11.97 8.14 12.69
CA LYS A 136 -12.60 8.80 11.54
C LYS A 136 -13.02 7.76 10.52
N VAL A 137 -14.23 7.91 10.00
CA VAL A 137 -14.84 6.98 9.04
C VAL A 137 -14.90 7.61 7.65
N GLN A 138 -14.44 6.87 6.65
CA GLN A 138 -14.51 7.25 5.24
C GLN A 138 -15.17 6.12 4.44
N THR A 139 -16.29 6.42 3.78
CA THR A 139 -16.88 5.46 2.82
C THR A 139 -16.05 5.47 1.55
N LEU A 140 -15.56 4.30 1.13
CA LEU A 140 -14.67 4.20 -0.02
C LEU A 140 -15.38 3.74 -1.29
N LEU A 141 -16.21 2.71 -1.17
CA LEU A 141 -16.91 2.11 -2.31
C LEU A 141 -18.28 1.59 -1.87
N THR A 142 -19.30 1.84 -2.70
CA THR A 142 -20.69 1.41 -2.47
C THR A 142 -21.11 0.37 -3.50
N GLY A 143 -22.23 -0.32 -3.25
CA GLY A 143 -22.69 -1.39 -4.15
C GLY A 143 -21.86 -2.67 -3.96
N ILE A 144 -21.48 -2.94 -2.72
CA ILE A 144 -20.72 -4.13 -2.34
C ILE A 144 -21.69 -5.17 -1.79
N ARG A 145 -21.51 -6.42 -2.21
CA ARG A 145 -22.26 -7.60 -1.75
C ARG A 145 -21.47 -8.42 -0.75
N ASP A 146 -20.15 -8.47 -0.93
CA ASP A 146 -19.26 -9.25 -0.06
C ASP A 146 -17.85 -8.67 -0.05
N PHE A 147 -17.12 -8.86 1.05
CA PHE A 147 -15.75 -8.42 1.24
C PHE A 147 -14.98 -9.45 2.08
N GLN A 148 -14.03 -10.12 1.45
CA GLN A 148 -13.21 -11.16 2.03
C GLN A 148 -11.75 -10.76 2.03
N VAL A 149 -11.05 -11.15 3.08
CA VAL A 149 -9.64 -10.82 3.30
C VAL A 149 -8.88 -12.08 3.68
N VAL A 150 -7.73 -12.28 3.03
CA VAL A 150 -6.83 -13.40 3.28
C VAL A 150 -5.40 -12.88 3.34
N LEU A 151 -4.62 -13.30 4.33
CA LEU A 151 -3.18 -13.04 4.37
C LEU A 151 -2.41 -14.17 3.71
N ILE A 152 -1.30 -13.82 3.07
CA ILE A 152 -0.38 -14.75 2.44
C ILE A 152 0.96 -14.66 3.18
N LYS A 153 1.42 -15.78 3.74
CA LYS A 153 2.71 -15.88 4.42
C LYS A 153 3.86 -16.18 3.45
N ALA A 154 5.10 -16.09 3.94
CA ALA A 154 6.30 -16.30 3.13
C ALA A 154 6.40 -17.72 2.53
N ASP A 155 5.81 -18.71 3.19
CA ASP A 155 5.71 -20.10 2.71
C ASP A 155 4.59 -20.30 1.66
N GLY A 156 3.82 -19.25 1.35
CA GLY A 156 2.68 -19.29 0.44
C GLY A 156 1.37 -19.77 1.08
N SER A 157 1.35 -20.06 2.38
CA SER A 157 0.12 -20.42 3.09
C SER A 157 -0.86 -19.25 3.18
N ARG A 158 -2.15 -19.58 3.12
CA ARG A 158 -3.26 -18.63 3.13
C ARG A 158 -3.95 -18.67 4.49
N HIS A 159 -4.02 -17.52 5.16
CA HIS A 159 -4.61 -17.39 6.49
C HIS A 159 -5.79 -16.42 6.45
N GLU A 160 -6.98 -16.95 6.76
CA GLU A 160 -8.21 -16.16 6.89
C GLU A 160 -8.37 -15.59 8.30
N VAL A 161 -7.64 -16.12 9.28
CA VAL A 161 -7.61 -15.64 10.68
C VAL A 161 -6.16 -15.71 11.14
N VAL A 162 -5.68 -14.69 11.86
CA VAL A 162 -4.30 -14.64 12.40
C VAL A 162 -4.32 -14.59 13.92
N SER A 163 -4.09 -15.72 14.59
CA SER A 163 -4.11 -15.81 16.05
C SER A 163 -2.78 -15.41 16.70
N ALA A 164 -2.78 -15.11 18.00
CA ALA A 164 -1.55 -14.83 18.76
C ALA A 164 -0.53 -15.99 18.69
N ASP A 165 -1.00 -17.22 18.44
CA ASP A 165 -0.18 -18.42 18.27
C ASP A 165 0.56 -18.49 16.91
N ASP A 166 0.24 -17.62 15.94
CA ASP A 166 0.91 -17.59 14.63
C ASP A 166 2.39 -17.16 14.71
N GLY A 167 2.83 -16.63 15.86
CA GLY A 167 4.22 -16.23 16.11
C GLY A 167 4.63 -14.97 15.35
N ASP A 168 5.95 -14.82 15.15
CA ASP A 168 6.57 -13.68 14.43
C ASP A 168 6.57 -13.87 12.89
N ASP A 169 5.77 -14.80 12.36
CA ASP A 169 5.79 -15.07 10.92
C ASP A 169 5.08 -13.94 10.15
N LEU A 170 5.89 -13.09 9.54
CA LEU A 170 5.44 -11.85 8.91
C LEU A 170 4.78 -12.19 7.56
N PRO A 171 3.50 -11.85 7.33
CA PRO A 171 2.88 -12.05 6.03
C PRO A 171 3.65 -11.30 4.94
N ILE A 172 3.64 -11.80 3.72
CA ILE A 172 4.30 -11.12 2.60
C ILE A 172 3.30 -10.38 1.71
N ALA A 173 2.01 -10.75 1.77
CA ALA A 173 0.97 -10.13 0.96
C ALA A 173 -0.42 -10.28 1.59
N ILE A 174 -1.37 -9.55 1.02
CA ILE A 174 -2.80 -9.64 1.30
C ILE A 174 -3.58 -9.85 0.02
N GLU A 175 -4.55 -10.75 0.07
CA GLU A 175 -5.57 -10.95 -0.96
C GLU A 175 -6.90 -10.38 -0.47
N LEU A 176 -7.50 -9.54 -1.30
CA LEU A 176 -8.79 -8.91 -1.06
C LEU A 176 -9.75 -9.34 -2.16
N THR A 177 -10.84 -9.99 -1.80
CA THR A 177 -11.89 -10.40 -2.73
C THR A 177 -13.15 -9.62 -2.44
N ILE A 178 -13.58 -8.82 -3.41
CA ILE A 178 -14.70 -7.88 -3.30
C ILE A 178 -15.76 -8.27 -4.32
N THR A 179 -16.95 -8.64 -3.84
CA THR A 179 -18.08 -8.90 -4.73
C THR A 179 -18.91 -7.63 -4.85
N THR A 180 -19.05 -7.11 -6.06
CA THR A 180 -19.78 -5.87 -6.36
C THR A 180 -21.12 -6.16 -7.02
N THR A 181 -22.01 -5.17 -7.02
CA THR A 181 -23.28 -5.26 -7.74
C THR A 181 -23.12 -5.09 -9.24
N GLN A 182 -22.14 -4.30 -9.68
CA GLN A 182 -21.95 -3.87 -11.08
C GLN A 182 -20.90 -4.68 -11.84
N TYR A 183 -19.83 -5.13 -11.18
CA TYR A 183 -18.62 -5.69 -11.81
C TYR A 183 -18.30 -7.11 -11.35
N GLU A 184 -19.29 -7.85 -10.85
CA GLU A 184 -19.12 -9.19 -10.24
C GLU A 184 -18.01 -9.18 -9.18
N THR A 185 -17.12 -10.19 -9.18
CA THR A 185 -16.05 -10.36 -8.19
C THR A 185 -14.73 -9.77 -8.68
N LEU A 186 -14.14 -8.89 -7.88
CA LEU A 186 -12.81 -8.32 -8.06
C LEU A 186 -11.87 -8.90 -7.01
N THR A 187 -10.77 -9.51 -7.44
CA THR A 187 -9.70 -9.97 -6.56
C THR A 187 -8.46 -9.10 -6.73
N ARG A 188 -7.86 -8.70 -5.61
CA ARG A 188 -6.65 -7.89 -5.54
C ARG A 188 -5.61 -8.60 -4.69
N TYR A 189 -4.39 -8.64 -5.18
CA TYR A 189 -3.21 -9.10 -4.45
C TYR A 189 -2.29 -7.90 -4.23
N ILE A 190 -1.91 -7.64 -3.00
CA ILE A 190 -1.03 -6.52 -2.65
C ILE A 190 0.10 -7.05 -1.79
N ASP A 191 1.33 -6.87 -2.27
CA ASP A 191 2.53 -7.21 -1.51
C ASP A 191 2.73 -6.20 -0.38
N PHE A 192 3.12 -6.73 0.78
CA PHE A 192 3.62 -5.92 1.87
C PHE A 192 5.08 -5.52 1.63
N PRO A 193 5.53 -4.39 2.18
CA PRO A 193 6.92 -3.99 2.03
C PRO A 193 7.83 -5.05 2.67
N THR A 194 8.79 -5.53 1.89
CA THR A 194 9.83 -6.41 2.40
C THR A 194 10.65 -5.66 3.44
N TYR A 195 10.51 -6.05 4.71
CA TYR A 195 11.43 -5.58 5.73
C TYR A 195 12.80 -6.19 5.45
N LEU A 196 13.74 -5.39 4.99
CA LEU A 196 15.15 -5.76 5.11
C LEU A 196 15.46 -5.73 6.60
N PRO A 197 15.78 -6.87 7.25
CA PRO A 197 16.23 -6.82 8.62
C PRO A 197 17.45 -5.90 8.65
N MET A 198 17.44 -4.91 9.54
CA MET A 198 18.66 -4.14 9.78
C MET A 198 19.76 -5.14 10.11
N LEU A 199 20.83 -5.14 9.33
CA LEU A 199 22.01 -5.93 9.64
C LEU A 199 22.42 -5.59 11.08
N PRO A 200 22.70 -6.58 11.94
CA PRO A 200 23.16 -6.33 13.30
C PRO A 200 24.50 -5.59 13.22
N GLY A 201 24.43 -4.27 13.42
CA GLY A 201 25.51 -3.33 13.14
C GLY A 201 24.90 -1.97 12.83
N GLY A 202 24.34 -1.34 13.86
CA GLY A 202 23.71 -0.04 13.74
C GLY A 202 24.65 1.01 13.13
N ILE A 203 24.06 2.11 12.68
CA ILE A 203 24.82 3.33 12.35
C ILE A 203 25.52 3.75 13.64
N THR A 204 26.80 3.38 13.78
CA THR A 204 27.66 3.93 14.79
C THR A 204 27.70 5.44 14.55
N THR A 205 27.33 6.21 15.55
CA THR A 205 27.70 7.63 15.67
C THR A 205 29.13 7.79 15.13
N PRO A 206 29.39 8.68 14.16
CA PRO A 206 30.77 8.93 13.76
C PRO A 206 31.57 9.30 15.02
N PRO A 207 32.75 8.71 15.24
CA PRO A 207 33.50 8.94 16.46
C PRO A 207 33.72 10.44 16.63
N ASN A 208 33.58 10.93 17.85
CA ASN A 208 33.92 12.31 18.17
C ASN A 208 35.37 12.56 17.74
N ALA A 209 35.64 13.69 17.09
CA ALA A 209 36.98 14.05 16.66
C ALA A 209 37.99 14.10 17.83
N ASP A 210 37.50 14.22 19.07
CA ASP A 210 38.29 14.22 20.29
C ASP A 210 38.77 12.82 20.74
N GLU A 211 38.22 11.72 20.20
CA GLU A 211 38.65 10.35 20.53
C GLU A 211 39.77 9.83 19.61
N LEU A 212 40.14 10.56 18.56
CA LEU A 212 41.20 10.17 17.62
C LEU A 212 42.61 10.56 18.08
N GLU A 213 42.76 11.31 19.18
CA GLU A 213 44.08 11.70 19.71
C GLU A 213 44.60 10.76 20.82
N ALA A 214 43.83 9.75 21.24
CA ALA A 214 44.20 8.91 22.38
C ALA A 214 45.03 7.65 22.04
N ASP A 215 45.20 7.30 20.76
CA ASP A 215 45.80 6.00 20.38
C ASP A 215 47.22 6.08 19.76
N GLU A 216 47.91 7.22 19.93
CA GLU A 216 49.28 7.41 19.41
C GLU A 216 50.38 7.03 20.42
N GLN A 217 50.12 6.07 21.32
CA GLN A 217 51.13 5.46 22.19
C GLN A 217 51.07 3.93 22.13
N ALA A 218 51.37 3.38 20.95
CA ALA A 218 51.79 1.99 20.85
C ALA A 218 53.18 1.81 21.52
N PRO A 219 53.41 0.75 22.32
CA PRO A 219 54.74 0.47 22.84
C PRO A 219 55.66 0.05 21.70
N THR A 220 56.89 0.58 21.72
CA THR A 220 57.97 0.18 20.81
C THR A 220 58.20 -1.34 20.89
N PRO A 221 58.22 -2.09 19.78
CA PRO A 221 58.57 -3.51 19.83
C PRO A 221 60.07 -3.65 20.14
N GLU A 222 60.36 -4.46 21.16
CA GLU A 222 61.69 -4.93 21.51
C GLU A 222 62.31 -5.72 20.34
N PRO A 223 63.62 -5.62 20.05
CA PRO A 223 64.21 -6.33 18.92
C PRO A 223 64.19 -7.84 19.17
N ALA A 224 63.60 -8.61 18.26
CA ALA A 224 63.60 -10.07 18.32
C ALA A 224 65.01 -10.64 18.18
N GLU A 225 65.38 -11.55 19.08
CA GLU A 225 66.59 -12.38 18.94
C GLU A 225 66.47 -13.30 17.71
N PRO A 226 67.57 -13.52 16.96
CA PRO A 226 67.54 -14.35 15.76
C PRO A 226 67.38 -15.83 16.10
N SER A 227 66.41 -16.48 15.46
CA SER A 227 66.12 -17.92 15.58
C SER A 227 67.25 -18.82 15.06
N GLU A 228 67.46 -19.97 15.72
CA GLU A 228 68.54 -20.94 15.44
C GLU A 228 68.55 -21.54 14.01
N GLN A 229 67.50 -21.36 13.23
CA GLN A 229 67.44 -21.84 11.84
C GLN A 229 68.18 -20.93 10.84
N ASP A 230 68.43 -19.66 11.17
CA ASP A 230 69.23 -18.75 10.34
C ASP A 230 70.75 -18.89 10.53
N ARG A 231 71.18 -19.65 11.55
CA ARG A 231 72.61 -19.99 11.76
C ARG A 231 73.10 -21.17 10.92
N ALA A 232 72.19 -21.97 10.34
CA ALA A 232 72.57 -23.18 9.61
C ALA A 232 72.83 -22.95 8.11
N VAL A 233 72.42 -21.81 7.53
CA VAL A 233 72.58 -21.54 6.08
C VAL A 233 73.88 -20.80 5.75
N SER A 234 74.55 -20.21 6.75
CA SER A 234 75.80 -19.45 6.59
C SER A 234 77.07 -20.24 6.94
N ALA A 235 76.97 -21.47 7.47
CA ALA A 235 78.11 -22.32 7.84
C ALA A 235 78.41 -23.48 6.84
N GLY A 236 77.64 -23.60 5.74
CA GLY A 236 77.80 -24.68 4.75
C GLY A 236 78.62 -24.32 3.50
N ARG A 237 79.16 -23.11 3.39
CA ARG A 237 79.83 -22.62 2.17
C ARG A 237 81.35 -22.56 2.21
N GLU A 238 81.99 -22.99 3.29
CA GLU A 238 83.43 -23.22 3.29
C GLU A 238 83.76 -24.62 3.81
N LEU A 239 84.74 -25.27 3.18
CA LEU A 239 85.29 -26.59 3.48
C LEU A 239 84.54 -27.80 2.90
N ARG A 240 84.74 -28.04 1.59
CA ARG A 240 85.49 -29.23 1.14
C ARG A 240 85.86 -29.13 -0.34
N ARG A 241 86.87 -28.30 -0.62
CA ARG A 241 87.97 -28.72 -1.48
C ARG A 241 88.71 -29.85 -0.74
N ARG A 242 88.69 -31.09 -1.24
CA ARG A 242 89.86 -31.98 -1.39
C ARG A 242 89.47 -33.35 -1.93
N VAL A 243 90.18 -33.68 -3.00
CA VAL A 243 90.27 -34.90 -3.82
C VAL A 243 91.02 -35.99 -3.01
N PRO A 244 90.85 -37.29 -3.31
CA PRO A 244 91.65 -37.97 -4.35
C PRO A 244 90.81 -38.54 -5.51
#